data_AF-A0A535GZR0-F1
#
_entry.id   AF-A0A535GZR0-F1
#
_cell.length_a   1.000
_cell.length_b   1.000
_cell.length_c   1.000
_cell.angle_alpha   90.00
_cell.angle_beta   90.00
_cell.angle_gamma   90.00
#
_symmetry.space_group_name_H-M   'P 1'
#
loop_
_entity.id
_entity.type
_entity.pdbx_description
1 polymer ?
#
loop_
_entity_poly.entity_id
_entity_poly.type
_entity_poly.pdbx_seq_one_letter_code
_entity_poly.pdbx_strand_id
1 'polypeptide(L)'
;MATRAQDAKRKLSLYALDRVLWALEEMNLAERTTVSGDLVEQLLAFGVPYTPDVKIPDLIELVFTAQEQFMNVEPEEINRVPTIQELEAYFEQSRVA
;
A
#
# COMPACT_ATOMS: atom_id res chain seq x y z
N MET A 1 -14.74 -0.28 -16.25
CA MET A 1 -14.09 1.05 -16.22
C MET A 1 -13.74 1.53 -14.81
N ALA A 2 -14.40 1.03 -13.74
CA ALA A 2 -14.08 1.39 -12.35
C ALA A 2 -12.67 0.97 -11.87
N THR A 3 -12.12 -0.12 -12.42
CA THR A 3 -10.85 -0.73 -11.96
C THR A 3 -9.61 0.13 -12.20
N ARG A 4 -9.42 0.70 -13.40
CA ARG A 4 -8.22 1.51 -13.72
C ARG A 4 -8.08 2.78 -12.88
N ALA A 5 -9.20 3.46 -12.60
CA ALA A 5 -9.19 4.68 -11.79
C ALA A 5 -8.89 4.38 -10.31
N GLN A 6 -9.41 3.27 -9.80
CA GLN A 6 -9.11 2.78 -8.45
C GLN A 6 -7.65 2.32 -8.33
N ASP A 7 -7.13 1.61 -9.32
CA ASP A 7 -5.71 1.22 -9.40
C ASP A 7 -4.77 2.42 -9.45
N ALA A 8 -5.10 3.42 -10.26
CA ALA A 8 -4.32 4.65 -10.35
C ALA A 8 -4.32 5.39 -9.02
N LYS A 9 -5.49 5.50 -8.36
CA LYS A 9 -5.61 6.09 -7.03
C LYS A 9 -4.76 5.33 -6.01
N ARG A 10 -4.81 4.00 -5.98
CA ARG A 10 -3.99 3.15 -5.09
C ARG A 10 -2.50 3.39 -5.29
N LYS A 11 -2.03 3.37 -6.55
CA LYS A 11 -0.61 3.62 -6.87
C LYS A 11 -0.15 5.02 -6.46
N LEU A 12 -0.99 6.03 -6.69
CA LEU A 12 -0.71 7.40 -6.27
C LEU A 12 -0.68 7.53 -4.74
N SER A 13 -1.59 6.89 -4.03
CA SER A 13 -1.58 6.84 -2.56
C SER A 13 -0.32 6.18 -2.00
N LEU A 14 0.10 5.05 -2.57
CA LEU A 14 1.35 4.38 -2.18
C LEU A 14 2.57 5.28 -2.40
N TYR A 15 2.66 5.92 -3.57
CA TYR A 15 3.74 6.84 -3.88
C TYR A 15 3.76 8.03 -2.92
N ALA A 16 2.61 8.59 -2.57
CA ALA A 16 2.54 9.70 -1.62
C ALA A 16 2.96 9.27 -0.21
N LEU A 17 2.52 8.11 0.27
CA LEU A 17 2.94 7.56 1.56
C LEU A 17 4.43 7.22 1.61
N ASP A 18 5.02 6.74 0.51
CA ASP A 18 6.46 6.47 0.41
C ASP A 18 7.29 7.76 0.55
N ARG A 19 6.82 8.88 -0.03
CA ARG A 19 7.47 10.18 0.17
C ARG A 19 7.37 10.68 1.61
N VAL A 20 6.23 10.44 2.28
CA VAL A 20 6.05 10.76 3.70
C VAL A 20 7.02 9.92 4.55
N LEU A 21 7.14 8.63 4.24
CA LEU A 21 8.06 7.71 4.92
C LEU A 21 9.51 8.21 4.81
N TRP A 22 9.97 8.51 3.60
CA TRP A 22 11.32 9.05 3.37
C TRP A 22 11.59 10.33 4.16
N ALA A 23 10.63 11.25 4.20
CA ALA A 23 10.78 12.48 4.97
C ALA A 23 10.93 12.19 6.47
N LEU A 24 10.12 11.27 7.03
CA LEU A 24 10.23 10.87 8.43
C LEU A 24 11.55 10.14 8.72
N GLU A 25 12.02 9.27 7.83
CA GLU A 25 13.30 8.57 7.96
C GLU A 25 14.49 9.54 7.94
N GLU A 26 14.49 10.52 7.03
CA GLU A 26 15.52 11.57 6.98
C GLU A 26 15.52 12.39 8.27
N MET A 27 14.33 12.75 8.77
CA MET A 27 14.19 13.46 10.03
C MET A 27 14.68 12.64 11.23
N ASN A 28 14.40 11.34 11.25
CA ASN A 28 14.87 10.42 12.29
C ASN A 28 16.40 10.29 12.26
N LEU A 29 16.99 10.16 11.07
CA LEU A 29 18.44 10.12 10.89
C LEU A 29 19.11 11.41 11.36
N ALA A 30 18.44 12.55 11.19
CA ALA A 30 18.88 13.86 11.65
C ALA A 30 18.51 14.15 13.13
N GLU A 31 18.02 13.15 13.88
CA GLU A 31 17.60 13.26 15.28
C GLU A 31 16.60 14.40 15.55
N ARG A 32 15.75 14.72 14.57
CA ARG A 32 14.72 15.74 14.70
C ARG A 32 13.63 15.26 15.67
N THR A 33 13.07 16.20 16.42
CA THR A 33 12.01 15.94 17.40
C THR A 33 10.68 16.58 17.04
N THR A 34 10.65 17.37 15.97
CA THR A 34 9.47 18.15 15.56
C THR A 34 9.19 17.89 14.09
N VAL A 35 7.92 17.63 13.77
CA VAL A 35 7.43 17.36 12.40
C VAL A 35 6.93 18.67 11.79
N SER A 36 7.23 18.90 10.50
CA SER A 36 6.75 20.09 9.80
C SER A 36 5.23 20.05 9.60
N GLY A 37 4.58 21.22 9.60
CA GLY A 37 3.12 21.32 9.42
C GLY A 37 2.63 20.63 8.14
N ASP A 38 3.34 20.83 7.03
CA ASP A 38 3.01 20.19 5.74
C ASP A 38 3.05 18.66 5.81
N LEU A 39 3.94 18.08 6.63
CA LEU A 39 4.02 16.63 6.81
C LEU A 39 2.90 16.12 7.73
N VAL A 40 2.53 16.90 8.76
CA VAL A 40 1.38 16.62 9.61
C VAL A 40 0.08 16.60 8.79
N GLU A 41 -0.12 17.58 7.91
CA GLU A 41 -1.30 17.62 7.04
C GLU A 41 -1.38 16.38 6.13
N GLN A 42 -0.24 15.93 5.59
CA GLN A 42 -0.18 14.71 4.79
C GLN A 42 -0.49 13.46 5.62
N LEU A 43 0.08 13.33 6.82
CA LEU A 43 -0.22 12.22 7.73
C LEU A 43 -1.74 12.13 8.01
N LEU A 44 -2.35 13.26 8.38
CA LEU A 44 -3.78 13.33 8.64
C LEU A 44 -4.62 13.03 7.40
N ALA A 45 -4.20 13.45 6.20
CA ALA A 45 -4.89 13.15 4.95
C ALA A 45 -4.93 11.65 4.62
N PHE A 46 -3.94 10.89 5.08
CA PHE A 46 -3.90 9.43 4.97
C PHE A 46 -4.46 8.71 6.21
N GLY A 47 -5.04 9.43 7.16
CA GLY A 47 -5.62 8.86 8.37
C GLY A 47 -4.59 8.38 9.40
N VAL A 48 -3.33 8.79 9.26
CA VAL A 48 -2.28 8.53 10.25
C VAL A 48 -2.44 9.55 11.39
N PRO A 49 -2.73 9.11 12.63
CA PRO A 49 -2.89 10.02 13.75
C PRO A 49 -1.55 10.68 14.10
N TYR A 50 -1.58 11.98 14.37
CA TYR A 50 -0.42 12.75 14.80
C TYR A 50 -0.74 13.55 16.06
N THR A 51 0.14 13.44 17.05
CA THR A 51 0.20 14.36 18.19
C THR A 51 1.65 14.79 18.42
N PRO A 52 1.92 16.01 18.95
CA PRO A 52 3.29 16.54 19.07
C PRO A 52 4.24 15.72 19.96
N ASP A 53 3.70 14.84 20.79
CA ASP A 53 4.42 13.96 21.71
C ASP A 53 4.85 12.63 21.07
N VAL A 54 4.27 12.24 19.94
CA VAL A 54 4.61 11.00 19.22
C VAL A 54 6.02 11.13 18.64
N LYS A 55 6.83 10.07 18.80
CA LYS A 55 8.20 10.05 18.28
C LYS A 55 8.20 9.74 16.79
N ILE A 56 9.19 10.27 16.08
CA ILE A 56 9.33 10.05 14.64
C ILE A 56 9.42 8.54 14.29
N PRO A 57 10.14 7.68 15.04
CA PRO A 57 10.08 6.24 14.83
C PRO A 57 8.67 5.65 14.90
N ASP A 58 7.85 6.08 15.86
CA ASP A 58 6.48 5.61 15.99
C ASP A 58 5.61 6.08 14.80
N LEU A 59 5.85 7.29 14.29
CA LEU A 59 5.18 7.79 13.08
C LEU A 59 5.56 6.97 11.84
N ILE A 60 6.81 6.53 11.72
CA ILE A 60 7.26 5.66 10.63
C ILE A 60 6.46 4.35 10.64
N GLU A 61 6.31 3.70 11.80
CA GLU A 61 5.51 2.48 11.95
C GLU A 61 4.03 2.69 11.60
N LEU A 62 3.45 3.82 12.00
CA LEU A 62 2.07 4.16 11.66
C LEU A 62 1.89 4.39 10.16
N VAL A 63 2.87 5.01 9.48
CA VAL A 63 2.86 5.19 8.02
C VAL A 63 3.01 3.85 7.30
N PHE A 64 3.87 2.93 7.78
CA PHE A 64 3.94 1.56 7.25
C PHE A 64 2.59 0.86 7.35
N THR A 65 1.93 0.94 8.51
CA THR A 65 0.58 0.38 8.70
C THR A 65 -0.44 0.98 7.73
N ALA A 66 -0.35 2.28 7.43
CA ALA A 66 -1.21 2.92 6.45
C ALA A 66 -0.91 2.45 5.01
N GLN A 67 0.36 2.20 4.66
CA GLN A 67 0.75 1.65 3.36
C GLN A 67 0.16 0.25 3.13
N GLU A 68 0.08 -0.59 4.16
CA GLU A 68 -0.48 -1.95 4.05
C GLU A 68 -1.92 -1.94 3.50
N GLN A 69 -2.73 -0.94 3.82
CA GLN A 69 -4.10 -0.80 3.30
C GLN A 69 -4.14 -0.65 1.78
N PHE A 70 -3.07 -0.13 1.18
CA PHE A 70 -2.92 0.03 -0.26
C PHE A 70 -2.08 -1.06 -0.91
N MET A 71 -1.35 -1.87 -0.12
CA MET A 71 -0.60 -3.04 -0.59
C MET A 71 -1.42 -4.33 -0.56
N ASN A 72 -2.35 -4.48 0.39
CA ASN A 72 -3.23 -5.64 0.55
C ASN A 72 -4.32 -5.63 -0.52
N VAL A 73 -3.92 -6.01 -1.73
CA VAL A 73 -4.84 -6.55 -2.72
C VAL A 73 -5.14 -7.98 -2.25
N GLU A 74 -6.41 -8.30 -1.99
CA GLU A 74 -6.82 -9.68 -2.24
C GLU A 74 -6.32 -10.00 -3.66
N PRO A 75 -5.68 -11.15 -3.90
CA PRO A 75 -5.25 -11.49 -5.24
C PRO A 75 -6.48 -11.44 -6.13
N GLU A 76 -6.58 -10.42 -6.98
CA GLU A 76 -7.39 -10.53 -8.19
C GLU A 76 -6.97 -11.87 -8.79
N GLU A 77 -7.94 -12.75 -9.08
CA GLU A 77 -7.82 -14.18 -9.40
C GLU A 77 -6.92 -14.53 -10.62
N ILE A 78 -5.94 -13.70 -10.95
CA ILE A 78 -4.97 -13.86 -12.03
C ILE A 78 -3.92 -14.92 -11.68
N ASN A 79 -3.72 -15.24 -10.39
CA ASN A 79 -2.88 -16.36 -9.91
C ASN A 79 -3.69 -17.51 -9.29
N ARG A 80 -4.95 -17.68 -9.69
CA ARG A 80 -5.70 -18.89 -9.34
C ARG A 80 -5.03 -20.10 -9.99
N VAL A 81 -4.59 -21.06 -9.18
CA VAL A 81 -4.24 -22.39 -9.67
C VAL A 81 -5.53 -23.01 -10.23
N PRO A 82 -5.57 -23.43 -11.51
CA PRO A 82 -6.75 -24.08 -12.06
C PRO A 82 -7.16 -25.27 -11.20
N THR A 83 -8.46 -25.46 -11.00
CA THR A 83 -8.93 -26.63 -10.27
C THR A 83 -8.68 -27.90 -11.10
N ILE A 84 -8.61 -29.07 -10.45
CA ILE A 84 -8.40 -30.35 -11.15
C ILE A 84 -9.44 -30.54 -12.26
N GLN A 85 -10.70 -30.16 -12.02
CA GLN A 85 -11.79 -30.26 -12.99
C GLN A 85 -11.57 -29.39 -14.24
N GLU A 86 -10.94 -28.23 -14.09
CA GLU A 86 -10.63 -27.32 -15.20
C GLU A 86 -9.44 -27.81 -16.02
N LEU A 87 -8.46 -28.45 -15.37
CA LEU A 87 -7.36 -29.12 -16.04
C LEU A 87 -7.87 -30.31 -16.86
N GLU A 88 -8.74 -31.14 -16.29
CA GLU A 88 -9.36 -32.28 -16.98
C GLU A 88 -10.14 -31.84 -18.23
N ALA A 89 -10.93 -30.77 -18.13
CA ALA A 89 -11.66 -30.23 -19.27
C ALA A 89 -10.74 -29.74 -20.41
N TYR A 90 -9.60 -29.14 -20.06
CA TYR A 90 -8.61 -28.68 -21.04
C TYR A 90 -7.90 -29.84 -21.76
N PHE A 91 -7.58 -30.92 -21.03
CA PHE A 91 -6.95 -32.11 -21.62
C PHE A 91 -7.93 -32.92 -22.47
N GLU A 92 -9.21 -32.98 -22.12
CA GLU A 92 -10.22 -33.65 -22.95
C GLU A 92 -10.44 -32.90 -24.28
N GLN A 93 -10.43 -31.56 -24.27
CA GLN A 93 -10.51 -30.75 -25.50
C GLN A 93 -9.29 -30.92 -26.41
N SER A 94 -8.07 -31.01 -25.83
CA SER A 94 -6.84 -31.27 -26.60
C SER A 94 -6.78 -32.67 -27.24
N ARG A 95 -7.63 -33.62 -26.82
CA ARG A 95 -7.64 -35.00 -27.32
C ARG A 95 -8.56 -35.20 -28.54
N VAL A 96 -9.43 -34.24 -28.83
CA VAL A 96 -10.42 -34.30 -29.92
C VAL A 96 -10.02 -33.39 -31.11
N ALA A 97 -8.89 -32.68 -31.01
CA ALA A 97 -8.30 -31.86 -32.06
C ALA A 97 -7.30 -32.63 -32.94
#